data_AF-A0A0K2AU40-F1
#
_entry.id   AF-A0A0K2AU40-F1
#
_cell.length_a   1.000
_cell.length_b   1.000
_cell.length_c   1.000
_cell.angle_alpha   90.00
_cell.angle_beta   90.00
_cell.angle_gamma   90.00
#
_symmetry.space_group_name_H-M   'P 1'
#
loop_
_entity.id
_entity.type
_entity.pdbx_description
1 polymer ?
#
loop_
_entity_poly.entity_id
_entity_poly.type
_entity_poly.pdbx_seq_one_letter_code
_entity_poly.pdbx_strand_id
1 'polypeptide(L)' 'MTSLEWYKSSYSGNDGPDCVEVAIPPADPTVHVRDSKDTTRPHLSFTDASWTAFLHTVATADRPA' A
#
# COMPACT_ATOMS: atom_id res chain seq x y z
N MET A 1 -14.91 3.31 15.42
CA MET A 1 -13.94 2.69 14.50
C MET A 1 -13.81 3.64 13.33
N THR A 2 -12.70 4.36 13.23
CA THR A 2 -12.43 5.22 12.08
C THR A 2 -12.31 4.33 10.84
N SER A 3 -13.10 4.59 9.80
CA SER A 3 -12.99 3.86 8.54
C SER A 3 -11.70 4.28 7.83
N LEU A 4 -10.94 3.31 7.34
CA LEU A 4 -9.78 3.58 6.49
C LEU A 4 -10.24 4.14 5.14
N GLU A 5 -9.68 5.29 4.75
CA GLU A 5 -9.88 5.86 3.41
C GLU A 5 -8.82 5.28 2.46
N TRP A 6 -9.25 4.48 1.50
CA TRP A 6 -8.38 3.75 0.58
C TRP A 6 -8.14 4.52 -0.71
N TYR A 7 -6.88 4.64 -1.11
CA TYR A 7 -6.44 5.19 -2.37
C TYR A 7 -5.89 4.09 -3.28
N LYS A 8 -6.50 3.93 -4.45
CA LYS A 8 -6.09 2.94 -5.45
C LYS A 8 -4.94 3.48 -6.31
N SER A 9 -3.93 2.66 -6.53
CA SER A 9 -2.80 3.00 -7.40
C SER A 9 -3.27 3.19 -8.85
N SER A 10 -2.72 4.21 -9.53
CA SER A 10 -2.95 4.44 -10.96
C SER A 10 -2.39 3.34 -11.85
N TYR A 11 -1.45 2.54 -11.34
CA TYR A 11 -0.90 1.37 -12.03
C TYR A 11 -1.81 0.14 -11.95
N SER A 12 -2.86 0.19 -11.12
CA SER A 12 -3.84 -0.88 -10.95
C SER A 12 -4.92 -0.86 -12.03
N GLY A 13 -4.46 -1.12 -13.26
CA GLY A 13 -5.29 -1.27 -14.45
C GLY A 13 -5.90 -2.67 -14.60
N ASN A 14 -6.83 -2.79 -15.55
CA ASN A 14 -7.61 -4.03 -15.76
C ASN A 14 -6.78 -5.16 -16.40
N ASP A 15 -5.70 -4.81 -17.10
CA ASP A 15 -4.88 -5.75 -17.88
C ASP A 15 -3.54 -6.11 -17.20
N GLY A 16 -3.28 -5.59 -16.00
CA GLY A 16 -2.02 -5.80 -15.26
C GLY A 16 -2.16 -6.70 -14.01
N PRO A 17 -1.10 -7.40 -13.59
CA PRO A 17 -1.10 -8.17 -12.35
C PRO A 17 -1.16 -7.28 -11.10
N ASP A 18 -0.64 -6.05 -11.18
CA ASP A 18 -0.32 -5.21 -10.02
C ASP A 18 -1.50 -4.36 -9.54
N CYS A 19 -2.27 -4.90 -8.60
CA CYS A 19 -3.45 -4.24 -8.03
C CYS A 19 -3.28 -3.94 -6.55
N VAL A 20 -3.09 -2.66 -6.19
CA VAL A 20 -2.83 -2.25 -4.82
C VAL A 20 -3.61 -1.00 -4.43
N GLU A 21 -4.10 -1.00 -3.19
CA GLU A 21 -4.71 0.15 -2.51
C GLU A 21 -3.95 0.43 -1.20
N VAL A 22 -3.81 1.72 -0.86
CA VAL A 22 -3.17 2.16 0.39
C VAL A 22 -4.10 3.05 1.21
N ALA A 23 -4.03 2.97 2.54
CA ALA A 23 -4.71 3.90 3.44
C ALA A 23 -3.73 4.43 4.50
N ILE A 24 -3.81 5.73 4.77
CA ILE A 24 -2.98 6.44 5.75
C ILE A 24 -3.91 7.24 6.68
N PRO A 25 -4.46 6.61 7.74
CA PRO A 25 -5.39 7.26 8.65
C PRO A 25 -4.73 8.40 9.45
N PRO A 26 -5.35 9.60 9.55
CA PRO A 26 -4.77 10.72 10.30
C PRO A 26 -4.60 10.46 11.81
N ALA A 27 -5.38 9.54 12.36
CA ALA A 27 -5.41 9.22 13.79
C ALA A 27 -4.52 8.03 14.18
N ASP A 28 -3.87 7.37 13.22
CA ASP A 28 -3.05 6.18 13.44
C ASP A 28 -1.81 6.24 12.53
N PRO A 29 -0.57 6.24 13.08
CA PRO A 29 0.67 6.35 12.32
C PRO A 29 1.08 5.01 11.69
N THR A 30 0.12 4.38 11.01
CA THR A 30 0.32 3.15 10.27
C THR A 30 -0.13 3.28 8.83
N VAL A 31 0.56 2.55 7.95
CA VAL A 31 0.24 2.46 6.54
C VAL A 31 -0.38 1.10 6.27
N HIS A 32 -1.59 1.10 5.72
CA HIS A 32 -2.30 -0.12 5.37
C HIS A 32 -2.22 -0.37 3.87
N VAL A 33 -1.89 -1.59 3.46
CA VAL A 33 -1.79 -2.00 2.05
C VAL A 33 -2.65 -3.22 1.81
N ARG A 34 -3.49 -3.20 0.77
CA ARG A 34 -4.31 -4.35 0.37
C ARG A 34 -4.30 -4.59 -1.13
N ASP A 35 -4.67 -5.81 -1.51
CA ASP A 35 -4.99 -6.16 -2.89
C ASP A 35 -6.33 -5.52 -3.29
N SER A 36 -6.33 -4.74 -4.36
CA SER A 36 -7.58 -4.14 -4.87
C SER A 36 -8.53 -5.17 -5.48
N LYS A 37 -8.03 -6.34 -5.87
CA LYS A 37 -8.84 -7.40 -6.51
C LYS A 37 -9.64 -8.22 -5.51
N ASP A 38 -9.17 -8.33 -4.27
CA ASP A 38 -9.86 -9.05 -3.20
C ASP A 38 -9.78 -8.30 -1.87
N THR A 39 -10.71 -7.35 -1.69
CA THR A 39 -10.80 -6.50 -0.49
C THR A 39 -11.36 -7.24 0.75
N THR A 40 -11.76 -8.50 0.59
CA THR A 40 -12.26 -9.33 1.70
C THR A 40 -11.12 -9.99 2.49
N ARG A 41 -9.93 -10.07 1.89
CA ARG A 41 -8.73 -10.61 2.54
C ARG A 41 -8.15 -9.62 3.57
N PRO A 42 -7.39 -10.12 4.55
CA PRO A 42 -6.63 -9.26 5.45
C PRO A 42 -5.67 -8.34 4.68
N HIS A 43 -5.55 -7.10 5.15
CA HIS A 43 -4.55 -6.15 4.65
C HIS A 43 -3.28 -6.20 5.50
N LEU A 44 -2.16 -5.76 4.92
CA LEU A 44 -0.91 -5.56 5.64
C LEU A 44 -0.94 -4.20 6.33
N SER A 45 -0.34 -4.12 7.51
CA SER A 45 -0.19 -2.88 8.27
C SER A 45 1.28 -2.67 8.65
N PHE A 46 1.80 -1.50 8.35
CA PHE A 46 3.18 -1.11 8.59
C PHE A 46 3.23 0.08 9.51
N THR A 47 4.23 0.17 10.39
CA THR A 47 4.53 1.43 11.08
C THR A 47 5.14 2.42 10.11
N ASP A 48 4.97 3.72 10.36
CA ASP A 48 5.62 4.79 9.57
C ASP A 48 7.13 4.55 9.36
N ALA A 49 7.83 4.10 10.40
CA ALA A 49 9.27 3.81 10.32
C ALA A 49 9.58 2.67 9.34
N SER A 50 8.83 1.56 9.41
CA SER A 50 9.04 0.42 8.51
C SER A 50 8.66 0.74 7.07
N TRP A 51 7.60 1.51 6.86
CA TRP A 51 7.18 1.95 5.53
C TRP A 51 8.20 2.90 4.90
N THR A 52 8.73 3.85 5.68
CA THR A 52 9.79 4.76 5.23
C THR A 52 11.06 4.01 4.82
N ALA A 53 11.50 3.05 5.64
CA ALA A 53 12.66 2.23 5.33
C ALA A 53 12.46 1.38 4.06
N PHE A 54 11.25 0.82 3.88
CA PHE A 54 10.86 0.12 2.66
C PHE A 54 10.95 1.04 1.43
N LEU A 55 10.34 2.22 1.48
CA LEU A 55 10.37 3.20 0.38
C LEU A 55 11.81 3.61 0.01
N HIS A 56 12.66 3.86 1.00
CA HIS A 56 14.06 4.19 0.75
C HIS A 56 14.81 3.04 0.05
N THR A 57 14.52 1.80 0.46
CA THR A 57 15.13 0.60 -0.14
C THR A 57 14.70 0.44 -1.61
N VAL A 58 13.41 0.56 -1.91
CA VAL A 58 12.92 0.40 -3.29
C VAL A 58 13.27 1.57 -4.20
N ALA A 59 13.43 2.78 -3.67
CA ALA A 59 13.84 3.95 -4.46
C ALA A 59 15.33 3.92 -4.86
N THR A 60 16.16 3.22 -4.07
CA THR A 60 17.61 3.10 -4.30
C THR A 60 18.00 1.80 -4.98
N ALA A 61 17.15 0.77 -4.90
CA ALA A 61 17.29 -0.42 -5.72
C ALA A 61 17.06 -0.07 -7.19
N ASP A 62 18.02 -0.40 -8.04
CA ASP A 62 17.79 -0.37 -9.49
C ASP A 62 16.61 -1.29 -9.80
N ARG A 63 15.61 -0.78 -10.53
CA ARG A 63 14.41 -1.58 -10.83
C ARG A 63 14.86 -2.73 -11.73
N PRO A 64 14.78 -4.00 -11.30
CA PRO A 64 15.07 -5.11 -12.20
C PRO A 64 14.11 -5.02 -13.39
N ALA A 65 14.67 -5.20 -14.59
CA ALA A 65 13.96 -5.15 -15.87
C ALA A 65 12.80 -6.17 -15.93
#